data_AF-A0A158CQQ2-F1
#
_entry.id   AF-A0A158CQQ2-F1
#
_cell.length_a   1.000
_cell.length_b   1.000
_cell.length_c   1.000
_cell.angle_alpha   90.00
_cell.angle_beta   90.00
_cell.angle_gamma   90.00
#
_symmetry.space_group_name_H-M   'P 1'
#
loop_
_entity.id
_entity.type
_entity.pdbx_description
1 polymer ?
#
loop_
_entity_poly.entity_id
_entity_poly.type
_entity_poly.pdbx_seq_one_letter_code
_entity_poly.pdbx_strand_id
1 'polypeptide(L)'
;MKDEALQAWGYFHDWYLDSLTIGPNVEPRALALGLHLGSRRAVVTFNGATCVAVDRLGLLNIVYGIHVIAPDDAKYERACRVLAAGERLTDRKANSLAFVYSTLGAELAIECDSVDARVFDEGTVDPVSLPLP
;
A
#
# COMPACT_ATOMS: atom_id res chain seq x y z
N MET A 1 -4.64 14.40 3.79
CA MET A 1 -5.33 13.31 3.06
C MET A 1 -6.17 12.56 4.08
N LYS A 2 -7.40 12.15 3.75
CA LYS A 2 -8.17 11.21 4.59
C LYS A 2 -8.05 9.82 3.99
N ASP A 3 -7.89 8.84 4.86
CA ASP A 3 -7.71 7.41 4.57
C ASP A 3 -9.04 6.70 4.26
N GLU A 4 -10.02 7.41 3.69
CA GLU A 4 -11.38 6.92 3.43
C GLU A 4 -11.39 5.65 2.56
N ALA A 5 -10.52 5.59 1.54
CA ALA A 5 -10.35 4.42 0.68
C ALA A 5 -9.87 3.18 1.45
N LEU A 6 -9.07 3.38 2.51
CA LEU A 6 -8.58 2.31 3.37
C LEU A 6 -9.62 1.93 4.44
N GLN A 7 -10.30 2.93 5.00
CA GLN A 7 -11.32 2.76 6.03
C GLN A 7 -12.50 1.91 5.54
N ALA A 8 -12.90 2.07 4.27
CA ALA A 8 -13.95 1.28 3.64
C ALA A 8 -13.71 -0.25 3.71
N TRP A 9 -12.46 -0.68 3.88
CA TRP A 9 -12.03 -2.08 3.94
C TRP A 9 -11.40 -2.45 5.28
N GLY A 10 -11.68 -1.69 6.34
CA GLY A 10 -11.13 -1.94 7.67
C GLY A 10 -9.61 -1.85 7.71
N TYR A 11 -9.03 -0.93 6.92
CA TYR A 11 -7.59 -0.72 6.79
C TYR A 11 -6.81 -1.95 6.34
N PHE A 12 -7.48 -2.92 5.71
CA PHE A 12 -6.92 -4.19 5.28
C PHE A 12 -6.34 -5.04 6.43
N HIS A 13 -6.90 -4.93 7.63
CA HIS A 13 -6.56 -5.82 8.75
C HIS A 13 -6.76 -7.30 8.37
N ASP A 14 -5.77 -8.14 8.68
CA ASP A 14 -5.68 -9.57 8.34
C ASP A 14 -5.53 -9.92 6.86
N TRP A 15 -5.38 -8.93 5.97
CA TRP A 15 -5.06 -9.20 4.58
C TRP A 15 -3.59 -9.59 4.45
N TYR A 16 -3.31 -10.48 3.49
CA TYR A 16 -1.96 -10.92 3.17
C TYR A 16 -1.38 -10.02 2.07
N LEU A 17 -0.16 -9.54 2.25
CA LEU A 17 0.61 -8.84 1.21
C LEU A 17 1.30 -9.89 0.31
N ASP A 18 0.92 -9.91 -0.98
CA ASP A 18 1.46 -10.86 -1.96
C ASP A 18 2.35 -10.22 -3.03
N SER A 19 2.23 -8.92 -3.26
CA SER A 19 3.01 -8.25 -4.30
C SER A 19 3.28 -6.79 -3.98
N LEU A 20 4.42 -6.32 -4.48
CA LEU A 20 4.85 -4.94 -4.43
C LEU A 20 5.36 -4.56 -5.82
N THR A 21 4.76 -3.53 -6.41
CA THR A 21 5.11 -3.04 -7.75
C THR A 21 5.41 -1.55 -7.69
N ILE A 22 6.55 -1.14 -8.24
CA ILE A 22 6.90 0.27 -8.42
C ILE A 22 6.79 0.60 -9.90
N GLY A 23 6.04 1.65 -10.24
CA GLY A 23 5.92 2.11 -11.62
C GLY A 23 4.93 3.27 -11.77
N PRO A 24 4.90 3.93 -12.94
CA PRO A 24 5.85 3.76 -14.05
C PRO A 24 7.24 4.31 -13.70
N ASN A 25 8.27 4.03 -14.52
CA ASN A 25 9.63 4.59 -14.34
C ASN A 25 9.74 6.03 -14.90
N VAL A 26 8.67 6.82 -14.73
CA VAL A 26 8.55 8.24 -15.06
C VAL A 26 7.71 8.90 -13.98
N GLU A 27 7.93 10.19 -13.76
CA GLU A 27 7.13 10.94 -12.77
C GLU A 27 5.72 11.27 -13.31
N PRO A 28 4.66 11.21 -12.47
CA PRO A 28 4.69 10.75 -11.07
C PRO A 28 4.79 9.22 -10.97
N ARG A 29 5.68 8.74 -10.10
CA ARG A 29 5.78 7.30 -9.78
C ARG A 29 4.63 6.86 -8.88
N ALA A 30 4.30 5.58 -8.90
CA ALA A 30 3.40 4.95 -7.95
C ALA A 30 4.00 3.68 -7.34
N LEU A 31 3.58 3.38 -6.13
CA LEU A 31 3.79 2.09 -5.48
C LEU A 31 2.43 1.40 -5.36
N ALA A 32 2.31 0.18 -5.86
CA ALA A 32 1.12 -0.64 -5.71
C ALA A 32 1.42 -1.87 -4.86
N LEU A 33 0.57 -2.12 -3.86
CA LEU A 33 0.58 -3.35 -3.06
C LEU A 33 -0.58 -4.22 -3.51
N GLY A 34 -0.30 -5.47 -3.85
CA GLY A 34 -1.33 -6.50 -4.02
C GLY A 34 -1.57 -7.21 -2.70
N LEU A 35 -2.85 -7.29 -2.34
CA LEU A 35 -3.32 -7.89 -1.11
C LEU A 35 -4.37 -8.96 -1.40
N HIS A 36 -4.50 -9.96 -0.54
CA HIS A 36 -5.62 -10.90 -0.59
C HIS A 36 -6.18 -11.28 0.78
N LEU A 37 -7.47 -11.63 0.79
CA LEU A 37 -8.17 -12.22 1.93
C LEU A 37 -9.16 -13.27 1.42
N GLY A 38 -8.79 -14.55 1.54
CA GLY A 38 -9.54 -15.64 0.91
C GLY A 38 -9.56 -15.50 -0.61
N SER A 39 -10.75 -15.42 -1.21
CA SER A 39 -10.93 -15.19 -2.66
C SER A 39 -10.97 -13.71 -3.06
N ARG A 40 -10.85 -12.79 -2.09
CA ARG A 40 -10.81 -11.36 -2.38
C ARG A 40 -9.38 -10.93 -2.68
N ARG A 41 -9.24 -10.08 -3.68
CA ARG A 41 -7.98 -9.37 -3.96
C ARG A 41 -8.18 -7.89 -3.85
N ALA A 42 -7.12 -7.19 -3.48
CA ALA A 42 -7.09 -5.73 -3.49
C ALA A 42 -5.78 -5.24 -4.06
N VAL A 43 -5.83 -4.04 -4.64
CA VAL A 43 -4.66 -3.26 -4.99
C VAL A 43 -4.75 -1.94 -4.26
N VAL A 44 -3.79 -1.68 -3.36
CA VAL A 44 -3.62 -0.38 -2.71
C VAL A 44 -2.51 0.36 -3.42
N THR A 45 -2.83 1.53 -3.97
CA THR A 45 -1.90 2.33 -4.77
C THR A 45 -1.56 3.61 -4.03
N PHE A 46 -0.27 3.85 -3.81
CA PHE A 46 0.30 5.09 -3.29
C PHE A 46 0.78 5.92 -4.48
N ASN A 47 -0.03 6.89 -4.91
CA ASN A 47 0.25 7.70 -6.09
C ASN A 47 1.24 8.82 -5.75
N GLY A 48 2.11 9.14 -6.71
CA GLY A 48 3.16 10.13 -6.51
C GLY A 48 4.13 9.71 -5.41
N ALA A 49 4.48 8.43 -5.34
CA ALA A 49 5.41 7.91 -4.34
C ALA A 49 6.81 8.50 -4.58
N THR A 50 7.40 9.10 -3.55
CA THR A 50 8.71 9.77 -3.62
C THR A 50 9.78 9.08 -2.79
N CYS A 51 9.41 8.32 -1.77
CA CYS A 51 10.33 7.54 -0.93
C CYS A 51 9.61 6.30 -0.39
N VAL A 52 10.28 5.16 -0.40
CA VAL A 52 9.75 3.90 0.15
C VAL A 52 10.81 3.20 0.97
N ALA A 53 10.43 2.73 2.16
CA ALA A 53 11.22 1.84 2.98
C ALA A 53 10.43 0.55 3.26
N VAL A 54 11.11 -0.59 3.23
CA VAL A 54 10.56 -1.89 3.62
C VAL A 54 11.39 -2.43 4.78
N ASP A 55 10.72 -2.84 5.87
CA ASP A 55 11.34 -3.50 7.01
C ASP A 55 10.75 -4.90 7.22
N ARG A 56 11.58 -5.86 7.68
CA ARG A 56 11.17 -7.19 8.16
C ARG A 56 10.28 -8.03 7.22
N LEU A 57 10.50 -7.96 5.91
CA LEU A 57 9.81 -8.81 4.93
C LEU A 57 9.91 -10.30 5.33
N GLY A 58 8.75 -10.95 5.54
CA GLY A 58 8.65 -12.33 6.02
C GLY A 58 7.87 -13.22 5.05
N LEU A 59 7.65 -14.48 5.43
CA LEU A 59 6.95 -15.44 4.57
C LEU A 59 5.42 -15.26 4.56
N LEU A 60 4.82 -14.77 5.64
CA LEU A 60 3.35 -14.65 5.78
C LEU A 60 2.81 -13.26 5.45
N ASN A 61 3.56 -12.18 5.72
CA ASN A 61 3.20 -10.78 5.46
C ASN A 61 1.71 -10.44 5.69
N ILE A 62 1.24 -10.63 6.93
CA ILE A 62 -0.12 -10.32 7.35
C ILE A 62 -0.18 -8.86 7.81
N VAL A 63 -1.05 -8.08 7.16
CA VAL A 63 -1.27 -6.67 7.45
C VAL A 63 -2.06 -6.52 8.75
N TYR A 64 -1.52 -5.73 9.68
CA TYR A 64 -2.28 -5.25 10.84
C TYR A 64 -3.12 -4.02 10.47
N GLY A 65 -2.59 -3.14 9.62
CA GLY A 65 -3.34 -2.00 9.12
C GLY A 65 -2.51 -1.10 8.20
N ILE A 66 -3.16 -0.48 7.23
CA ILE A 66 -2.57 0.54 6.35
C ILE A 66 -3.17 1.89 6.72
N HIS A 67 -2.33 2.87 7.06
CA HIS A 67 -2.79 4.18 7.51
C HIS A 67 -1.98 5.31 6.90
N VAL A 68 -2.65 6.44 6.67
CA VAL A 68 -1.97 7.72 6.44
C VAL A 68 -1.74 8.37 7.80
N ILE A 69 -0.49 8.66 8.13
CA ILE A 69 -0.09 9.13 9.45
C ILE A 69 0.02 10.65 9.43
N ALA A 70 -0.79 11.32 10.24
CA ALA A 70 -0.73 12.77 10.40
C ALA A 70 0.50 13.17 11.25
N PRO A 71 1.08 14.37 11.05
CA PRO A 71 2.25 14.83 11.82
C PRO A 71 2.07 14.88 13.35
N ASP A 72 0.82 15.02 13.81
CA ASP A 72 0.43 15.05 15.22
C ASP A 72 0.08 13.67 15.79
N ASP A 73 0.10 12.61 14.97
CA ASP A 73 -0.10 11.23 15.43
C ASP A 73 1.12 10.73 16.21
N ALA A 74 0.89 10.04 17.33
CA ALA A 74 1.95 9.48 18.17
C ALA A 74 2.88 8.49 17.42
N LYS A 75 2.42 7.90 16.31
CA LYS A 75 3.18 6.97 15.48
C LYS A 75 4.02 7.68 14.40
N TYR A 76 3.85 8.99 14.19
CA TYR A 76 4.50 9.74 13.12
C TYR A 76 6.03 9.68 13.20
N GLU A 77 6.60 9.80 14.40
CA GLU A 77 8.05 9.75 14.59
C GLU A 77 8.65 8.39 14.17
N ARG A 78 7.95 7.30 14.52
CA ARG A 78 8.34 5.94 14.12
C ARG A 78 8.30 5.80 12.60
N ALA A 79 7.21 6.23 11.97
CA ALA A 79 7.04 6.15 10.52
C ALA A 79 8.14 6.96 9.79
N CYS A 80 8.46 8.16 10.28
CA CYS A 80 9.56 8.97 9.74
C CYS A 80 10.92 8.27 9.86
N ARG A 81 11.18 7.61 11.00
CA ARG A 81 12.44 6.91 11.23
C ARG A 81 12.64 5.73 10.27
N VAL A 82 11.58 4.97 10.01
CA VAL A 82 11.61 3.88 9.03
C VAL A 82 11.79 4.44 7.62
N LEU A 83 11.04 5.48 7.26
CA LEU A 83 11.15 6.13 5.95
C LEU A 83 12.56 6.69 5.68
N ALA A 84 13.27 7.16 6.72
CA ALA A 84 14.62 7.71 6.59
C ALA A 84 15.67 6.67 6.15
N ALA A 85 15.39 5.37 6.33
CA ALA A 85 16.21 4.27 5.80
C ALA A 85 15.81 3.86 4.37
N GLY A 86 14.76 4.48 3.81
CA GLY A 86 14.20 4.16 2.51
C GLY A 86 14.97 4.73 1.33
N GLU A 87 14.62 4.23 0.16
CA GLU A 87 15.16 4.71 -1.11
C GLU A 87 14.28 5.86 -1.64
N ARG A 88 14.91 6.99 -1.98
CA ARG A 88 14.24 8.09 -2.67
C ARG A 88 14.13 7.77 -4.16
N LEU A 89 12.91 7.81 -4.66
CA LEU A 89 12.60 7.55 -6.06
C LEU A 89 12.73 8.81 -6.93
N THR A 90 12.80 9.98 -6.30
CA THR A 90 12.92 11.32 -6.91
C THR A 90 13.39 12.36 -5.88
N ASP A 91 13.88 13.50 -6.36
CA ASP A 91 14.27 14.65 -5.52
C ASP A 91 13.05 15.40 -4.95
N ARG A 92 11.87 15.21 -5.56
CA ARG A 92 10.62 15.77 -5.04
C ARG A 92 10.26 15.10 -3.71
N LYS A 93 9.74 15.88 -2.76
CA LYS A 93 9.08 15.35 -1.55
C LYS A 93 7.57 15.44 -1.69
N ALA A 94 6.88 14.33 -1.43
CA ALA A 94 5.45 14.34 -1.22
C ALA A 94 5.10 14.72 0.23
N ASN A 95 3.86 15.14 0.46
CA ASN A 95 3.42 15.71 1.74
C ASN A 95 2.72 14.71 2.67
N SER A 96 2.47 13.48 2.21
CA SER A 96 1.81 12.46 3.02
C SER A 96 2.77 11.33 3.35
N LEU A 97 2.64 10.82 4.57
CA LEU A 97 3.33 9.64 5.05
C LEU A 97 2.29 8.55 5.28
N ALA A 98 2.38 7.45 4.55
CA ALA A 98 1.61 6.25 4.82
C ALA A 98 2.48 5.17 5.45
N PHE A 99 1.87 4.33 6.27
CA PHE A 99 2.55 3.23 6.92
C PHE A 99 1.70 1.95 6.85
N VAL A 100 2.34 0.85 6.45
CA VAL A 100 1.79 -0.50 6.52
C VAL A 100 2.34 -1.14 7.79
N TYR A 101 1.48 -1.36 8.77
CA TYR A 101 1.79 -2.12 9.98
C TYR A 101 1.54 -3.59 9.70
N SER A 102 2.43 -4.46 10.18
CA SER A 102 2.26 -5.91 10.07
C SER A 102 1.87 -6.51 11.42
N THR A 103 0.98 -7.50 11.37
CA THR A 103 0.83 -8.48 12.45
C THR A 103 2.02 -9.45 12.38
N LEU A 104 2.41 -9.82 11.16
CA LEU A 104 3.59 -10.63 10.87
C LEU A 104 4.19 -10.25 9.51
N GLY A 105 5.51 -10.12 9.41
CA GLY A 105 6.20 -9.85 8.14
C GLY A 105 6.37 -8.36 7.86
N ALA A 106 6.19 -7.96 6.60
CA ALA A 106 6.64 -6.66 6.08
C ALA A 106 5.94 -5.46 6.70
N GLU A 107 6.73 -4.53 7.22
CA GLU A 107 6.30 -3.15 7.46
C GLU A 107 6.82 -2.24 6.35
N LEU A 108 6.03 -1.22 5.99
CA LEU A 108 6.42 -0.28 4.95
C LEU A 108 6.15 1.15 5.39
N ALA A 109 7.09 2.05 5.13
CA ALA A 109 6.88 3.49 5.22
C ALA A 109 6.96 4.09 3.82
N ILE A 110 5.95 4.89 3.45
CA ILE A 110 5.79 5.41 2.09
C ILE A 110 5.51 6.92 2.15
N GLU A 111 6.35 7.70 1.48
CA GLU A 111 6.11 9.13 1.19
C GLU A 111 5.37 9.22 -0.15
N CYS A 112 4.14 9.74 -0.17
CA CYS A 112 3.29 9.81 -1.38
C CYS A 112 2.31 10.98 -1.38
N ASP A 113 1.67 11.25 -2.52
CA ASP A 113 0.70 12.33 -2.66
C ASP A 113 -0.71 11.89 -2.24
N SER A 114 -1.13 10.70 -2.67
CA SER A 114 -2.45 10.13 -2.36
C SER A 114 -2.42 8.62 -2.23
N VAL A 115 -3.47 8.05 -1.64
CA VAL A 115 -3.69 6.61 -1.54
C VAL A 115 -5.07 6.25 -2.08
N ASP A 116 -5.11 5.27 -2.98
CA ASP A 116 -6.32 4.68 -3.53
C ASP A 116 -6.35 3.18 -3.23
N ALA A 117 -7.55 2.61 -3.17
CA ALA A 117 -7.74 1.16 -3.02
C ALA A 117 -8.81 0.65 -3.98
N ARG A 118 -8.55 -0.48 -4.62
CA ARG A 118 -9.50 -1.22 -5.46
C ARG A 118 -9.59 -2.65 -4.96
N VAL A 119 -10.80 -3.17 -4.81
CA VAL A 119 -11.04 -4.55 -4.37
C VAL A 119 -11.78 -5.30 -5.45
N PHE A 120 -11.40 -6.55 -5.65
CA PHE A 120 -11.90 -7.48 -6.64
C PHE A 120 -12.37 -8.73 -5.91
N ASP A 121 -13.62 -9.14 -6.14
CA ASP A 121 -14.12 -10.44 -5.71
C ASP A 121 -13.88 -11.44 -6.86
N GLU A 122 -13.10 -12.51 -6.63
CA GLU A 122 -13.09 -13.65 -7.57
C GLU A 122 -14.46 -14.34 -7.48
N GLY A 123 -15.35 -13.97 -8.41
CA GLY A 123 -16.73 -14.46 -8.49
C GLY A 123 -17.57 -13.72 -9.55
N THR A 124 -17.16 -12.50 -9.93
CA THR A 124 -17.76 -11.78 -11.07
C THR A 124 -17.05 -12.24 -12.34
N VAL A 125 -17.54 -13.33 -12.95
CA VAL A 125 -17.17 -13.67 -14.32
C VAL A 125 -17.68 -12.53 -15.20
N ASP A 126 -16.77 -11.78 -15.81
CA ASP A 126 -17.11 -10.82 -16.85
C ASP A 126 -17.71 -11.62 -18.03
N PRO A 127 -18.99 -11.43 -18.41
CA PRO A 127 -19.66 -12.28 -19.41
C PRO A 127 -19.04 -12.21 -20.81
N VAL A 128 -18.04 -11.35 -21.02
CA VAL A 128 -17.36 -11.14 -22.30
C VAL A 128 -16.12 -12.03 -22.48
N SER A 129 -15.73 -12.81 -21.46
CA SER A 129 -14.55 -13.70 -21.56
C SER A 129 -14.92 -15.16 -21.83
N LEU A 130 -15.81 -15.43 -22.78
CA LEU A 130 -15.87 -16.73 -23.43
C LEU A 130 -15.01 -16.69 -24.70
N PRO A 131 -14.01 -17.57 -24.87
CA PRO A 131 -13.35 -17.69 -26.16
C PRO A 131 -14.38 -18.16 -27.19
N LEU A 132 -14.51 -17.43 -28.29
CA LEU A 132 -15.26 -17.88 -29.47
C LEU A 132 -14.65 -19.21 -29.97
N PRO A 133 -15.48 -20.12 -30.51
CA PRO A 133 -15.10 -21.49 -30.85
C PRO A 133 -14.00 -21.59 -31.91
#